data_AF-R4LPT1-F1
#
_entry.id   AF-R4LPT1-F1
#
_cell.length_a   1.000
_cell.length_b   1.000
_cell.length_c   1.000
_cell.angle_alpha   90.00
_cell.angle_beta   90.00
_cell.angle_gamma   90.00
#
_symmetry.space_group_name_H-M   'P 1'
#
loop_
_entity.id
_entity.type
_entity.pdbx_description
1 polymer ?
#
loop_
_entity_poly.entity_id
_entity_poly.type
_entity_poly.pdbx_seq_one_letter_code
_entity_poly.pdbx_strand_id
1 'polypeptide(L)'
;MTDLEEAVELEAGPELIATHYLTSIEDAVEHLRAASQLGLGVRLRTYLEPEDDGETLAERWELELLTSSPVHHDDAAPHEDAAAE
;
A
#
# COMPACT_ATOMS: atom_id res chain seq x y z
N MET A 1 -26.61 21.12 -12.07
CA MET A 1 -26.05 20.84 -10.73
C MET A 1 -26.05 19.33 -10.59
N THR A 2 -25.12 18.67 -11.28
CA THR A 2 -24.81 17.23 -11.24
C THR A 2 -23.75 16.98 -12.33
N ASP A 3 -22.55 17.49 -12.06
CA ASP A 3 -21.35 17.23 -12.90
C ASP A 3 -20.10 17.10 -11.99
N LEU A 4 -20.18 17.65 -10.77
CA LEU A 4 -19.16 17.47 -9.73
C LEU A 4 -19.32 16.16 -8.93
N GLU A 5 -20.51 15.56 -8.89
CA GLU A 5 -20.75 14.31 -8.16
C GLU A 5 -20.25 13.07 -8.93
N GLU A 6 -20.22 13.12 -10.27
CA GLU A 6 -19.76 12.02 -11.13
C GLU A 6 -18.22 11.93 -11.24
N ALA A 7 -17.50 13.01 -10.93
CA ALA A 7 -16.03 13.03 -10.96
C ALA A 7 -15.37 12.42 -9.70
N VAL A 8 -16.12 12.15 -8.63
CA VAL A 8 -15.59 11.56 -7.39
C VAL A 8 -15.53 10.03 -7.48
N GLU A 9 -16.20 9.42 -8.45
CA GLU A 9 -16.28 7.97 -8.65
C GLU A 9 -15.23 7.40 -9.62
N LEU A 10 -14.38 8.24 -10.22
CA LEU A 10 -13.34 7.83 -11.16
C LEU A 10 -12.01 7.53 -10.44
N GLU A 11 -11.85 6.29 -9.99
CA GLU A 11 -10.66 5.72 -9.30
C GLU A 11 -10.75 5.78 -7.77
N ALA A 12 -11.69 5.02 -7.19
CA ALA A 12 -11.55 4.59 -5.80
C ALA A 12 -10.28 3.72 -5.69
N GLY A 13 -9.15 4.39 -5.43
CA GLY A 13 -7.86 3.75 -5.20
C GLY A 13 -7.92 2.80 -4.01
N PRO A 14 -6.87 2.00 -3.81
CA PRO A 14 -6.84 1.03 -2.71
C PRO A 14 -7.16 1.67 -1.36
N GLU A 15 -8.10 1.07 -0.65
CA GLU A 15 -8.59 1.56 0.64
C GLU A 15 -7.67 1.11 1.77
N LEU A 16 -7.45 1.98 2.74
CA LEU A 16 -6.66 1.68 3.94
C LEU A 16 -7.43 0.73 4.86
N ILE A 17 -6.82 -0.42 5.14
CA ILE A 17 -7.32 -1.41 6.09
C ILE A 17 -6.78 -1.10 7.48
N ALA A 18 -5.46 -0.89 7.61
CA ALA A 18 -4.79 -0.70 8.89
C ALA A 18 -3.43 0.00 8.72
N THR A 19 -2.98 0.67 9.79
CA THR A 19 -1.63 1.22 9.90
C THR A 19 -0.90 0.53 11.06
N HIS A 20 0.30 0.02 10.80
CA HIS A 20 1.17 -0.62 11.77
C HIS A 20 2.46 0.19 11.95
N TYR A 21 2.82 0.46 13.20
CA TYR A 21 4.09 1.09 13.56
C TYR A 21 5.03 0.02 14.08
N LEU A 22 6.17 -0.15 13.43
CA LEU A 22 7.12 -1.22 13.68
C LEU A 22 8.49 -0.62 14.02
N THR A 23 9.22 -1.28 14.90
CA THR A 23 10.53 -0.84 15.38
C THR A 23 11.68 -1.62 14.75
N SER A 24 11.39 -2.67 13.99
CA SER A 24 12.40 -3.50 13.31
C SER A 24 12.03 -3.72 11.84
N ILE A 25 13.07 -3.92 11.02
CA ILE A 25 12.90 -4.28 9.62
C ILE A 25 12.39 -5.71 9.47
N GLU A 26 12.77 -6.62 10.38
CA GLU A 26 12.28 -8.00 10.37
C GLU A 26 10.75 -8.06 10.49
N ASP A 27 10.17 -7.33 11.45
CA ASP A 27 8.72 -7.27 11.63
C ASP A 27 8.02 -6.72 10.37
N ALA A 28 8.61 -5.70 9.74
CA ALA A 28 8.07 -5.15 8.50
C ALA A 28 8.08 -6.18 7.37
N VAL A 29 9.17 -6.93 7.21
CA VAL A 29 9.28 -8.00 6.20
C VAL A 29 8.24 -9.10 6.44
N GLU A 30 7.99 -9.48 7.70
CA GLU A 30 6.96 -10.46 8.03
C GLU A 30 5.55 -9.98 7.65
N HIS A 31 5.24 -8.70 7.92
CA HIS A 31 3.97 -8.09 7.51
C HIS A 31 3.82 -8.03 5.99
N LEU A 32 4.89 -7.66 5.27
CA LEU A 32 4.88 -7.66 3.80
C LEU A 32 4.62 -9.07 3.24
N ARG A 33 5.26 -10.09 3.81
CA ARG A 33 5.04 -11.48 3.40
C ARG A 33 3.61 -11.93 3.66
N ALA A 34 3.04 -11.58 4.82
CA ALA A 34 1.65 -11.90 5.14
C ALA A 34 0.67 -11.20 4.19
N ALA A 35 0.85 -9.90 3.94
CA ALA A 35 0.02 -9.13 3.02
C ALA A 35 0.06 -9.70 1.60
N SER A 36 1.24 -10.10 1.12
CA SER A 36 1.41 -10.75 -0.19
C SER A 36 0.64 -12.07 -0.29
N GLN A 37 0.61 -12.91 0.76
CA GLN A 37 -0.15 -14.16 0.77
C GLN A 37 -1.67 -13.92 0.74
N LEU A 38 -2.12 -12.77 1.24
CA LEU A 38 -3.53 -12.37 1.29
C LEU A 38 -3.96 -11.56 0.05
N GLY A 39 -3.04 -11.25 -0.86
CA GLY A 39 -3.33 -10.41 -2.04
C GLY A 39 -3.59 -8.95 -1.70
N LEU A 40 -3.12 -8.47 -0.55
CA LEU A 40 -3.30 -7.10 -0.07
C LEU A 40 -2.19 -6.19 -0.58
N GLY A 41 -2.52 -4.91 -0.74
CA GLY A 41 -1.51 -3.89 -1.01
C GLY A 41 -0.81 -3.43 0.25
N VAL A 42 0.40 -2.90 0.09
CA VAL A 42 1.19 -2.35 1.19
C VAL A 42 1.84 -1.05 0.76
N ARG A 43 1.87 -0.06 1.65
CA ARG A 43 2.76 1.10 1.55
C ARG A 43 3.64 1.14 2.81
N LEU A 44 4.95 1.12 2.63
CA LEU A 44 5.93 1.17 3.71
C LEU A 44 6.65 2.52 3.68
N ARG A 45 6.67 3.22 4.81
CA ARG A 45 7.44 4.44 5.04
C ARG A 45 8.45 4.19 6.16
N THR A 46 9.61 4.80 6.06
CA THR A 46 10.61 4.82 7.12
C THR A 46 10.85 6.26 7.55
N TYR A 47 11.04 6.46 8.84
CA TYR A 47 11.36 7.76 9.41
C TYR A 47 12.27 7.57 10.63
N LEU A 48 13.00 8.63 10.98
CA LEU A 48 13.84 8.66 12.16
C LEU A 48 13.09 9.38 13.29
N GLU A 49 13.06 8.77 14.47
CA GLU A 49 12.47 9.34 15.68
C GLU A 49 13.53 9.42 16.78
N PRO A 50 13.63 10.52 17.53
CA PRO A 50 14.55 10.60 18.67
C PRO A 50 14.17 9.58 19.74
N GLU A 51 15.16 8.91 20.32
CA GLU A 51 14.96 8.05 21.49
C GLU A 51 14.84 8.88 22.77
N ASP A 52 14.51 8.22 23.90
CA ASP A 52 14.29 8.88 25.20
C ASP A 52 15.48 9.72 25.70
N ASP A 53 16.70 9.38 25.26
CA ASP A 53 17.93 10.11 25.58
C ASP A 53 18.08 11.42 24.77
N GLY A 54 17.35 11.56 23.66
CA GLY A 54 17.36 12.74 22.79
C GLY A 54 18.65 12.94 21.98
N GLU A 55 19.70 12.16 22.23
CA GLU A 55 20.97 12.21 21.51
C GLU A 55 21.06 11.17 20.38
N THR A 56 20.18 10.16 20.39
CA THR A 56 20.12 9.09 19.39
C THR A 56 18.82 9.12 18.60
N LEU A 57 18.89 8.70 17.33
CA LEU A 57 17.75 8.53 16.45
C LEU A 57 17.52 7.03 16.23
N ALA A 58 16.29 6.57 16.46
CA ALA A 58 15.85 5.23 16.13
C ALA A 58 15.13 5.23 14.77
N GLU A 59 15.42 4.21 13.97
CA GLU A 59 14.67 3.92 12.76
C GLU A 59 13.28 3.37 13.12
N ARG A 60 12.25 3.96 12.51
CA ARG A 60 10.86 3.54 12.66
C ARG A 60 10.24 3.27 11.31
N TRP A 61 9.31 2.34 11.30
CA TRP A 61 8.64 1.85 10.10
C TRP A 61 7.13 2.03 10.27
N GLU A 62 6.50 2.68 9.30
CA GLU A 62 5.05 2.81 9.19
C GLU A 62 4.58 2.01 7.99
N LEU A 63 3.75 0.99 8.25
CA LEU A 63 3.19 0.12 7.24
C LEU A 63 1.69 0.35 7.15
N GLU A 64 1.24 0.84 6.00
CA GLU A 64 -0.17 0.92 5.62
C GLU A 64 -0.55 -0.34 4.85
N LEU A 65 -1.54 -1.09 5.35
CA LEU A 65 -2.14 -2.24 4.68
C LEU A 65 -3.35 -1.77 3.89
N LEU A 66 -3.44 -2.18 2.62
CA LEU A 66 -4.40 -1.69 1.66
C LEU A 66 -5.21 -2.83 1.04
N THR A 67 -6.43 -2.57 0.58
CA THR A 67 -7.29 -3.58 -0.08
C THR A 67 -6.68 -4.15 -1.35
N SER A 68 -5.83 -3.40 -2.05
CA SER A 68 -5.12 -3.82 -3.25
C SER A 68 -3.83 -3.03 -3.46
N SER A 69 -3.01 -3.44 -4.41
CA SER A 69 -1.71 -2.81 -4.68
C SER A 69 -1.86 -1.33 -5.09
N PRO A 70 -1.17 -0.38 -4.43
CA PRO A 70 -1.26 1.06 -4.74
C PRO A 70 -0.57 1.46 -6.04
N VAL A 71 0.15 0.54 -6.68
CA VAL A 71 0.88 0.77 -7.93
C VAL A 71 0.31 0.00 -9.12
N HIS A 72 -0.58 -0.96 -8.88
CA HIS A 72 -1.26 -1.71 -9.95
C HIS A 72 -2.72 -1.25 -10.02
N HIS A 73 -2.95 -0.05 -10.54
CA HIS A 73 -4.32 0.41 -10.78
C HIS A 73 -4.81 0.04 -12.19
N ASP A 74 -3.93 -0.18 -13.17
CA ASP A 74 -4.34 -0.38 -14.57
C ASP A 74 -3.25 -1.14 -15.36
N ASP A 75 -3.36 -2.46 -15.47
CA ASP A 75 -2.80 -3.23 -16.60
C ASP A 75 -3.48 -4.61 -16.68
N ALA A 76 -4.80 -4.59 -16.84
CA ALA A 76 -5.53 -5.73 -17.39
C ALA A 76 -5.94 -5.35 -18.81
N ALA A 77 -4.96 -5.09 -19.69
CA ALA A 77 -5.23 -5.07 -21.11
C ALA A 77 -5.82 -6.45 -21.49
N PRO A 78 -7.02 -6.52 -22.08
CA PRO A 78 -7.58 -7.79 -22.49
C PRO A 78 -6.60 -8.42 -23.50
N HIS A 79 -6.10 -9.61 -23.18
CA HIS A 79 -5.45 -10.45 -24.18
C HIS A 79 -6.52 -10.79 -25.22
N GLU A 80 -6.58 -9.97 -26.27
CA GLU A 80 -7.29 -10.27 -27.50
C GLU A 80 -6.58 -11.50 -28.09
N ASP A 81 -7.14 -12.67 -27.78
CA ASP A 81 -6.80 -13.94 -28.39
C ASP A 81 -7.02 -13.75 -29.89
N ALA A 82 -5.91 -13.61 -30.61
CA ALA A 82 -5.89 -13.49 -32.06
C ALA A 82 -6.40 -14.81 -32.64
N ALA A 83 -7.72 -14.90 -32.78
CA ALA A 83 -8.39 -15.87 -33.62
C ALA A 83 -7.94 -15.63 -35.07
N ALA A 84 -6.89 -16.34 -35.46
CA ALA A 84 -6.53 -16.57 -36.85
C ALA A 84 -7.16 -17.91 -37.27
N GLU A 85 -8.32 -17.85 -37.91
CA GLU A 85 -8.76 -18.84 -38.88
C GLU A 85 -8.76 -18.24 -40.28
#